data_AF-A0A2J4SZ69-F1
#
_entry.id   AF-A0A2J4SZ69-F1
#
_cell.length_a   1.000
_cell.length_b   1.000
_cell.length_c   1.000
_cell.angle_alpha   90.00
_cell.angle_beta   90.00
_cell.angle_gamma   90.00
#
_symmetry.space_group_name_H-M   'P 1'
#
loop_
_entity.id
_entity.type
_entity.pdbx_description
1 polymer ?
#
loop_
_entity_poly.entity_id
_entity_poly.type
_entity_poly.pdbx_seq_one_letter_code
_entity_poly.pdbx_strand_id
1 'polypeptide(L)'
;MKLYVFGALSILLLSSFISGSLYDLYIRQTVHIATDDELLIISRESPCAAEEFRNALAPSGDSISKPLTIRDAHNLASECTARDEQNGLREKQLKALNEFPPDKKGQQ
;
A
#
# COMPACT_ATOMS: atom_id res chain seq x y z
N MET A 1 15.23 34.32 -33.44
CA MET A 1 14.44 33.17 -33.96
C MET A 1 15.18 31.83 -33.80
N LYS A 2 16.46 31.69 -34.18
CA LYS A 2 17.21 30.43 -34.06
C LYS A 2 17.25 29.83 -32.64
N LEU A 3 17.59 30.62 -31.61
CA LEU A 3 17.57 30.16 -30.22
C LEU A 3 16.20 29.67 -29.73
N TYR A 4 15.11 30.33 -30.17
CA TYR A 4 13.75 29.96 -29.80
C TYR A 4 13.34 28.62 -30.43
N VAL A 5 13.74 28.38 -31.67
CA VAL A 5 13.47 27.11 -32.36
C VAL A 5 14.23 25.95 -31.70
N PHE A 6 15.49 26.16 -31.29
CA PHE A 6 16.24 25.15 -30.53
C PHE A 6 15.64 24.92 -29.15
N GLY A 7 15.21 25.98 -28.46
CA GLY A 7 14.50 25.86 -27.18
C GLY A 7 13.19 25.07 -27.30
N ALA A 8 12.34 25.42 -28.26
CA ALA A 8 11.07 24.73 -28.50
C ALA A 8 11.27 23.24 -28.85
N LEU A 9 12.26 22.92 -29.69
CA LEU A 9 12.59 21.53 -30.01
C LEU A 9 13.06 20.75 -28.77
N SER A 10 13.90 21.37 -27.93
CA SER A 10 14.38 20.73 -26.69
C SER A 10 13.24 20.48 -25.69
N ILE A 11 12.29 21.40 -25.55
CA ILE A 11 11.14 21.25 -24.65
C ILE A 11 10.23 20.12 -25.13
N LEU A 12 9.98 20.03 -26.44
CA LEU A 12 9.17 18.95 -27.01
C LEU A 12 9.80 17.58 -26.74
N LEU A 13 11.11 17.44 -26.95
CA LEU A 13 11.83 16.19 -26.68
C LEU A 13 11.76 15.79 -25.20
N LEU A 14 11.99 16.75 -24.29
CA LEU A 14 11.89 16.50 -22.86
C LEU A 14 10.46 16.10 -22.46
N SER A 15 9.45 16.76 -23.02
CA SER A 15 8.04 16.44 -22.72
C SER A 15 7.65 15.03 -23.17
N SER A 16 8.12 14.59 -24.34
CA SER A 16 7.90 13.21 -24.84
C SER A 16 8.63 12.18 -23.99
N PHE A 17 9.86 12.48 -23.55
CA PHE A 17 10.63 11.57 -22.72
C PHE A 17 10.03 11.41 -21.32
N ILE A 18 9.64 12.52 -20.70
CA ILE A 18 8.98 12.52 -19.38
C ILE A 18 7.65 11.80 -19.46
N SER A 19 6.81 12.12 -20.44
CA SER A 19 5.51 11.45 -20.59
C SER A 19 5.68 9.94 -20.82
N GLY A 20 6.58 9.50 -21.71
CA GLY A 20 6.86 8.08 -21.91
C GLY A 20 7.32 7.37 -20.63
N SER A 21 8.20 7.98 -19.86
CA SER A 21 8.68 7.43 -18.58
C SER A 21 7.57 7.33 -17.55
N LEU A 22 6.69 8.33 -17.47
CA LEU A 22 5.53 8.31 -16.57
C LEU A 22 4.50 7.25 -16.97
N TYR A 23 4.27 7.06 -18.27
CA TYR A 23 3.38 6.00 -18.77
C TYR A 23 3.92 4.61 -18.42
N ASP A 24 5.22 4.36 -18.58
CA ASP A 24 5.83 3.07 -18.20
C ASP A 24 5.68 2.79 -16.70
N LEU A 25 5.94 3.80 -15.85
CA LEU A 25 5.77 3.69 -14.41
C LEU A 25 4.32 3.42 -14.03
N TYR A 26 3.37 4.09 -14.68
CA TYR A 26 1.94 3.84 -14.49
C TYR A 26 1.57 2.40 -14.85
N ILE A 27 2.00 1.88 -16.01
CA ILE A 27 1.70 0.50 -16.42
C ILE A 27 2.36 -0.51 -15.49
N ARG A 28 3.62 -0.28 -15.11
CA ARG A 28 4.33 -1.13 -14.14
C ARG A 28 3.62 -1.17 -12.80
N GLN A 29 3.06 -0.06 -12.33
CA GLN A 29 2.40 -0.07 -11.02
C GLN A 29 0.97 -0.63 -11.10
N THR A 30 0.26 -0.42 -12.21
CA THR A 30 -1.18 -0.70 -12.31
C THR A 30 -1.53 -1.99 -13.04
N VAL A 31 -0.71 -2.42 -13.99
CA VAL A 31 -0.96 -3.60 -14.84
C VAL A 31 0.01 -4.72 -14.51
N HIS A 32 1.19 -4.41 -13.96
CA HIS A 32 2.12 -5.46 -13.54
C HIS A 32 1.56 -6.20 -12.35
N ILE A 33 1.36 -7.49 -12.57
CA ILE A 33 1.05 -8.46 -11.53
C ILE A 33 2.31 -8.59 -10.68
N ALA A 34 2.15 -8.41 -9.38
CA ALA A 34 3.25 -8.56 -8.46
C ALA A 34 3.69 -10.03 -8.42
N THR A 35 4.98 -10.25 -8.58
CA THR A 35 5.59 -11.59 -8.51
C THR A 35 5.74 -12.01 -7.05
N ASP A 36 5.88 -13.32 -6.81
CA ASP A 36 6.06 -13.85 -5.44
C ASP A 36 7.26 -13.20 -4.72
N ASP A 37 8.33 -12.88 -5.46
CA ASP A 37 9.51 -12.20 -4.92
C ASP A 37 9.21 -10.76 -4.47
N GLU A 38 8.45 -10.00 -5.27
CA GLU A 38 8.02 -8.63 -4.92
C GLU A 38 7.07 -8.65 -3.72
N LEU A 39 6.15 -9.62 -3.66
CA LEU A 39 5.29 -9.84 -2.47
C LEU A 39 6.10 -10.20 -1.23
N LEU A 40 7.17 -10.98 -1.40
CA LEU A 40 8.06 -11.35 -0.31
C LEU A 40 8.84 -10.15 0.23
N ILE A 41 9.24 -9.22 -0.64
CA ILE A 41 9.87 -7.96 -0.23
C ILE A 41 8.88 -7.11 0.58
N ILE A 42 7.66 -6.91 0.07
CA ILE A 42 6.64 -6.09 0.75
C ILE A 42 6.22 -6.71 2.09
N SER A 43 6.09 -8.04 2.15
CA SER A 43 5.76 -8.75 3.40
C SER A 43 6.89 -8.75 4.43
N ARG A 44 8.16 -8.60 4.02
CA ARG A 44 9.27 -8.37 4.96
C ARG A 44 9.22 -6.97 5.57
N GLU A 45 8.83 -5.97 4.80
CA GLU A 45 8.65 -4.60 5.31
C GLU A 45 7.41 -4.49 6.21
N SER A 46 6.36 -5.24 5.89
CA SER A 46 5.08 -5.24 6.62
C SER A 46 4.61 -6.69 6.88
N PRO A 47 5.02 -7.32 8.00
CA PRO A 47 4.65 -8.71 8.29
C PRO A 47 3.13 -8.91 8.44
N CYS A 48 2.41 -7.85 8.78
CA CYS A 48 0.94 -7.78 8.80
C CYS A 48 0.32 -8.07 7.41
N ALA A 49 0.98 -7.63 6.32
CA ALA A 49 0.46 -7.74 4.96
C ALA A 49 0.56 -9.15 4.36
N ALA A 50 1.42 -10.00 4.92
CA ALA A 50 1.66 -11.36 4.42
C ALA A 50 0.38 -12.21 4.42
N GLU A 51 -0.43 -12.09 5.48
CA GLU A 51 -1.70 -12.81 5.62
C GLU A 51 -2.76 -12.25 4.67
N GLU A 52 -2.80 -10.93 4.47
CA GLU A 52 -3.69 -10.27 3.53
C GLU A 52 -3.37 -10.63 2.08
N PHE A 53 -2.08 -10.73 1.71
CA PHE A 53 -1.68 -11.23 0.40
C PHE A 53 -2.13 -12.68 0.19
N ARG A 54 -1.96 -13.53 1.21
CA ARG A 54 -2.38 -14.92 1.15
C ARG A 54 -3.90 -15.05 0.98
N ASN A 55 -4.68 -14.24 1.69
CA ASN A 55 -6.14 -14.22 1.57
C ASN A 55 -6.61 -13.66 0.22
N ALA A 56 -5.93 -12.63 -0.30
CA ALA A 56 -6.29 -12.03 -1.58
C ALA A 56 -5.91 -12.91 -2.78
N LEU A 57 -4.86 -13.73 -2.64
CA LEU A 57 -4.46 -14.75 -3.61
C LEU A 57 -5.19 -16.08 -3.42
N ALA A 58 -5.83 -16.31 -2.27
CA ALA A 58 -6.55 -17.55 -2.00
C ALA A 58 -7.76 -17.68 -2.95
N PRO A 59 -7.94 -18.84 -3.60
CA PRO A 59 -9.10 -19.09 -4.44
C PRO A 59 -10.35 -19.15 -3.56
N SER A 60 -11.11 -18.06 -3.52
CA SER A 60 -12.47 -18.05 -2.95
C SER A 60 -13.41 -18.61 -4.03
N GLY A 61 -14.16 -19.65 -3.66
CA GLY A 61 -14.95 -20.48 -4.59
C GLY A 61 -15.63 -19.71 -5.72
N ASP A 62 -15.42 -20.19 -6.94
CA ASP A 62 -15.95 -19.72 -8.23
C ASP A 62 -15.32 -18.48 -8.90
N SER A 63 -14.23 -17.92 -8.38
CA SER A 63 -13.51 -16.85 -9.11
C SER A 63 -12.04 -17.18 -9.28
N ILE A 64 -11.54 -17.07 -10.52
CA ILE A 64 -10.10 -17.08 -10.85
C ILE A 64 -9.43 -16.09 -9.88
N SER A 65 -8.51 -16.59 -9.04
CA SER A 65 -7.74 -15.79 -8.09
C SER A 65 -7.26 -14.52 -8.80
N LYS A 66 -7.72 -13.35 -8.34
CA LYS A 66 -7.45 -12.10 -9.03
C LYS A 66 -5.97 -11.77 -8.78
N PRO A 67 -5.14 -11.66 -9.81
CA PRO A 67 -3.73 -11.38 -9.61
C PRO A 67 -3.58 -10.03 -8.90
N LEU A 68 -2.81 -10.02 -7.80
CA LEU A 68 -2.50 -8.82 -7.06
C LEU A 68 -1.53 -7.96 -7.88
N THR A 69 -1.91 -6.72 -8.18
CA THR A 69 -0.99 -5.76 -8.79
C THR A 69 -0.02 -5.22 -7.75
N ILE A 70 1.16 -4.74 -8.15
CA ILE A 70 2.14 -4.15 -7.21
C ILE A 70 1.49 -3.02 -6.40
N ARG A 71 0.67 -2.18 -7.03
CA ARG A 71 -0.07 -1.13 -6.33
C ARG A 71 -0.99 -1.67 -5.25
N ASP A 72 -1.77 -2.70 -5.57
CA ASP A 72 -2.72 -3.27 -4.62
C ASP A 72 -1.99 -3.92 -3.45
N ALA A 73 -0.86 -4.59 -3.71
CA ALA A 73 -0.01 -5.15 -2.67
C ALA A 73 0.53 -4.07 -1.71
N HIS A 74 1.04 -2.96 -2.25
CA HIS A 74 1.51 -1.84 -1.42
C HIS A 74 0.36 -1.16 -0.66
N ASN A 75 -0.84 -1.07 -1.25
CA ASN A 75 -2.00 -0.50 -0.57
C ASN A 75 -2.44 -1.39 0.60
N LEU A 76 -2.52 -2.71 0.40
CA LEU A 76 -2.82 -3.68 1.47
C LEU A 76 -1.79 -3.60 2.60
N ALA A 77 -0.51 -3.48 2.26
CA ALA A 77 0.57 -3.31 3.24
C ALA A 77 0.43 -2.03 4.08
N SER A 78 0.13 -0.91 3.43
CA SER A 78 -0.08 0.37 4.10
C SER A 78 -1.31 0.34 5.00
N GLU A 79 -2.42 -0.24 4.54
CA GLU A 79 -3.65 -0.36 5.32
C GLU A 79 -3.44 -1.25 6.55
N CYS A 80 -2.68 -2.34 6.41
CA CYS A 80 -2.36 -3.23 7.53
C CYS A 80 -1.52 -2.51 8.59
N THR A 81 -0.49 -1.78 8.16
CA THR A 81 0.38 -1.01 9.07
C THR A 81 -0.43 0.06 9.83
N ALA A 82 -1.30 0.79 9.14
CA ALA A 82 -2.15 1.79 9.78
C ALA A 82 -3.12 1.18 10.81
N ARG A 83 -3.67 -0.01 10.52
CA ARG A 83 -4.54 -0.75 11.48
C ARG A 83 -3.77 -1.28 12.67
N ASP A 84 -2.55 -1.78 12.47
CA ASP A 84 -1.70 -2.28 13.55
C ASP A 84 -1.35 -1.16 14.53
N GLU A 85 -0.95 0.02 14.02
CA GLU A 85 -0.70 1.20 14.85
C GLU A 85 -1.94 1.65 15.64
N GLN A 86 -3.10 1.67 15.00
CA GLN A 86 -4.36 2.01 15.65
C GLN A 86 -4.74 1.01 16.75
N ASN A 87 -4.56 -0.28 16.50
CA ASN A 87 -4.83 -1.33 17.48
C ASN A 87 -3.84 -1.25 18.64
N GLY A 88 -2.56 -1.01 18.39
CA GLY A 88 -1.56 -0.80 19.44
C GLY A 88 -1.87 0.41 20.32
N LEU A 89 -2.40 1.50 19.75
CA LEU A 89 -2.87 2.65 20.52
C LEU A 89 -4.11 2.32 21.37
N ARG A 90 -5.08 1.61 20.79
CA ARG A 90 -6.31 1.19 21.47
C ARG A 90 -6.00 0.23 22.63
N GLU A 91 -5.07 -0.71 22.46
CA GLU A 91 -4.63 -1.61 23.53
C GLU A 91 -3.93 -0.87 24.65
N LYS A 92 -3.08 0.12 24.33
CA LYS A 92 -2.45 0.97 25.35
C LYS A 92 -3.50 1.77 26.12
N GLN A 93 -4.52 2.30 25.45
CA GLN A 93 -5.64 2.96 26.12
C GLN A 93 -6.45 1.99 26.98
N LEU A 94 -6.69 0.76 26.51
CA LEU A 94 -7.38 -0.26 27.29
C LEU A 94 -6.59 -0.68 28.53
N LYS A 95 -5.27 -0.85 28.42
CA LYS A 95 -4.40 -1.15 29.57
C LYS A 95 -4.42 -0.01 30.57
N ALA A 96 -4.27 1.24 30.11
CA ALA A 96 -4.36 2.41 30.98
C ALA A 96 -5.73 2.50 31.66
N LEU A 97 -6.82 2.17 30.98
CA LEU A 97 -8.17 2.19 31.55
C LEU A 97 -8.42 1.01 32.51
N ASN A 98 -7.88 -0.17 32.24
CA ASN A 98 -8.01 -1.34 33.10
C ASN A 98 -7.12 -1.28 34.35
N GLU A 99 -6.06 -0.46 34.32
CA GLU A 99 -5.18 -0.22 35.47
C GLU A 99 -5.79 0.77 36.48
N PHE A 100 -6.79 1.55 36.06
CA PHE A 100 -7.72 2.23 36.96
C PHE A 100 -8.99 1.38 37.12
N PRO A 101 -9.10 0.52 38.16
CA PRO A 101 -10.34 -0.21 38.38
C PRO A 101 -11.50 0.80 38.52
N PRO A 102 -12.70 0.50 37.96
CA PRO A 102 -13.84 1.36 38.18
C PRO A 102 -14.09 1.48 39.69
N ASP A 103 -13.92 2.69 40.21
CA ASP A 103 -14.33 3.07 41.56
C ASP A 103 -15.82 2.69 41.67
N LYS A 104 -16.10 1.64 42.45
CA LYS A 104 -17.47 1.24 42.79
C LYS A 104 -18.06 2.34 43.67
N LYS A 105 -18.53 3.43 43.07
CA LYS A 105 -19.36 4.41 43.75
C LYS A 105 -20.83 4.04 43.62
N GLY A 106 -21.27 3.31 44.65
CA GLY A 106 -22.61 3.42 45.23
C GLY A 106 -23.68 2.54 44.62
N GLN A 107 -23.96 1.40 45.26
CA GLN A 107 -25.30 1.07 45.75
C GLN A 107 -25.18 0.05 46.90
N GLN A 108 -25.04 0.56 48.12
CA GLN A 108 -25.85 0.14 49.27
C GLN A 108 -25.92 1.27 50.28
#